data_AF-A0A3D4NQQ3-F1
#
_entry.id   AF-A0A3D4NQQ3-F1
#
_cell.length_a   1.000
_cell.length_b   1.000
_cell.length_c   1.000
_cell.angle_alpha   90.00
_cell.angle_beta   90.00
_cell.angle_gamma   90.00
#
_symmetry.space_group_name_H-M   'P 1'
#
loop_
_entity.id
_entity.type
_entity.pdbx_description
1 polymer ?
#
loop_
_entity_poly.entity_id
_entity_poly.type
_entity_poly.pdbx_seq_one_letter_code
_entity_poly.pdbx_strand_id
1 'polypeptide(L)' 'MSRSIVRSALFVPGSRPERFAKALAAGADAVIVDFEDAVEEPL' A
#
# COMPACT_ATOMS: atom_id res chain seq x y z
N MET A 1 3.15 -10.13 -24.84
CA MET A 1 3.49 -9.58 -23.51
C MET A 1 2.84 -10.46 -22.46
N SER A 2 3.64 -11.12 -21.61
CA SER A 2 3.09 -11.88 -20.48
C SER A 2 2.57 -10.89 -19.45
N ARG A 3 1.29 -10.98 -19.07
CA ARG A 3 0.75 -10.14 -18.00
C ARG A 3 1.26 -10.71 -16.69
N SER A 4 2.08 -9.94 -15.96
CA SER A 4 2.50 -10.33 -14.62
C SER A 4 1.28 -10.35 -13.71
N ILE A 5 1.02 -11.47 -13.05
CA ILE A 5 -0.09 -11.61 -12.09
C ILE A 5 0.36 -11.00 -10.77
N VAL A 6 -0.40 -10.05 -10.25
CA VAL A 6 -0.26 -9.55 -8.87
C VAL A 6 -1.05 -10.49 -7.97
N ARG A 7 -0.35 -11.38 -7.25
CA ARG A 7 -0.97 -12.36 -6.33
C ARG A 7 -1.27 -11.74 -4.97
N SER A 8 -0.55 -10.68 -4.60
CA SER A 8 -0.75 -9.94 -3.36
C SER A 8 -0.55 -8.44 -3.55
N ALA A 9 -1.47 -7.66 -2.99
CA ALA A 9 -1.38 -6.20 -2.91
C ALA A 9 -1.53 -5.78 -1.44
N LEU A 10 -0.56 -5.02 -0.93
CA LEU A 10 -0.57 -4.52 0.44
C LEU A 10 -0.98 -3.05 0.46
N PHE A 11 -2.12 -2.75 1.08
CA PHE A 11 -2.61 -1.39 1.27
C PHE A 11 -1.98 -0.76 2.52
N VAL A 12 -1.56 0.51 2.41
CA VAL A 12 -0.91 1.27 3.48
C VAL A 12 -1.52 2.66 3.57
N PRO A 13 -1.95 3.14 4.76
CA PRO A 13 -2.48 4.49 4.92
C PRO A 13 -1.49 5.56 4.45
N GLY A 14 -1.94 6.45 3.55
CA GLY A 14 -1.15 7.56 3.03
C GLY A 14 -0.80 8.61 4.07
N SER A 15 -1.55 8.66 5.17
CA SER A 15 -1.29 9.49 6.34
C SER A 15 -0.18 8.96 7.26
N ARG A 16 0.38 7.76 6.99
CA ARG A 16 1.37 7.09 7.83
C ARG A 16 2.65 6.71 7.06
N PRO A 17 3.47 7.70 6.64
CA PRO A 17 4.65 7.46 5.82
C PRO A 17 5.71 6.59 6.49
N GLU A 18 5.74 6.53 7.83
CA GLU A 18 6.63 5.65 8.58
C GLU A 18 6.40 4.16 8.30
N ARG A 19 5.25 3.79 7.71
CA ARG A 19 4.91 2.42 7.34
C ARG A 19 5.41 2.00 5.97
N PHE A 20 5.79 2.93 5.09
CA PHE A 20 6.08 2.64 3.69
C PHE A 20 7.30 1.72 3.54
N ALA A 21 8.40 2.02 4.24
CA ALA A 21 9.60 1.20 4.21
C ALA A 21 9.34 -0.25 4.65
N LYS A 22 8.51 -0.43 5.69
CA LYS A 22 8.11 -1.76 6.17
C LYS A 22 7.24 -2.49 5.14
N ALA A 23 6.31 -1.80 4.49
CA ALA A 23 5.45 -2.39 3.48
C ALA A 23 6.22 -2.83 2.23
N LEU A 24 7.20 -2.02 1.78
CA LEU A 24 8.12 -2.40 0.69
C LEU A 24 8.95 -3.64 1.04
N ALA A 25 9.33 -3.80 2.31
CA ALA A 25 10.05 -4.98 2.79
C ALA A 25 9.15 -6.22 3.02
N ALA A 26 7.82 -6.11 2.88
CA ALA A 26 6.88 -7.17 3.23
C ALA A 26 6.76 -8.29 2.16
N GLY A 27 7.33 -8.09 0.97
CA GLY A 27 7.31 -9.08 -0.11
C GLY A 27 5.98 -9.23 -0.84
N ALA A 28 5.11 -8.21 -0.78
CA ALA A 28 3.92 -8.15 -1.62
C ALA A 28 4.30 -7.90 -3.09
N ASP A 29 3.54 -8.45 -4.03
CA ASP A 29 3.76 -8.19 -5.46
C ASP A 29 3.51 -6.70 -5.80
N ALA A 30 2.64 -6.03 -5.05
CA ALA A 30 2.42 -4.59 -5.11
C ALA A 30 2.16 -3.97 -3.71
N VAL A 31 2.55 -2.70 -3.54
CA VAL A 31 2.19 -1.87 -2.39
C VAL A 31 1.37 -0.69 -2.90
N ILE A 32 0.21 -0.46 -2.28
CA ILE A 32 -0.73 0.61 -2.64
C ILE A 32 -0.80 1.58 -1.46
N VAL A 33 -0.40 2.83 -1.69
CA VAL A 33 -0.58 3.90 -0.71
C VAL A 33 -2.00 4.44 -0.87
N ASP A 34 -2.80 4.26 0.17
CA ASP A 34 -4.22 4.57 0.16
C ASP A 34 -4.48 5.93 0.83
N PHE A 35 -5.01 6.87 0.06
CA PHE A 35 -5.39 8.20 0.53
C PHE A 35 -6.92 8.35 0.72
N GLU A 36 -7.69 7.29 0.47
CA GLU A 36 -9.13 7.25 0.67
C GLU A 36 -9.44 6.69 2.08
N ASP A 37 -10.07 5.51 2.18
CA ASP A 37 -10.68 4.98 3.40
C ASP A 37 -9.67 4.72 4.55
N ALA A 38 -8.38 4.64 4.23
CA ALA A 38 -7.33 4.48 5.22
C ALA A 38 -6.88 5.80 5.90
N VAL A 39 -7.40 6.96 5.50
CA VAL A 39 -7.07 8.28 6.06
C VAL A 39 -8.25 8.86 6.82
N GLU A 40 -7.99 9.36 8.04
CA GLU A 40 -9.01 10.01 8.87
C GLU A 40 -9.36 11.40 8.32
N GLU A 41 -10.65 11.72 8.25
CA GLU A 41 -11.12 13.05 7.87
C GLU A 41 -10.89 14.06 9.00
N PRO A 42 -10.51 15.32 8.69
CA PRO A 42 -10.47 16.38 9.69
C PRO A 42 -11.86 16.62 10.32
N LEU A 43 -11.91 16.73 11.65
CA LEU A 43 -13.10 17.12 12.42
C LEU A 43 -13.46 18.60 12.22
#